data_AF-A0A6I6JT80-F1
#
_entry.id   AF-A0A6I6JT80-F1
#
_cell.length_a   1.000
_cell.length_b   1.000
_cell.length_c   1.000
_cell.angle_alpha   90.00
_cell.angle_beta   90.00
_cell.angle_gamma   90.00
#
_symmetry.space_group_name_H-M   'P 1'
#
loop_
_entity.id
_entity.type
_entity.pdbx_description
1 polymer ?
#
loop_
_entity_poly.entity_id
_entity_poly.type
_entity_poly.pdbx_seq_one_letter_code
_entity_poly.pdbx_strand_id
1 'polypeptide(L)'
;MQNKLFFIFFTGIVFISFSCGKENIEKKMNNCICISFPVPQDTYIYPVRPGDAEWNLLTDGYQRIKACQLPDSLLKTISTSGLIETCIDHPLLFELIFSDLQGGGLQTATEKMIKSFNCLTELTERKDAGAGLLQRYTVMNPCCVESGLSEPGEFANSYSEYEMIFAQECFLEQLNQEELVKLLEKSLDTYNNKVKYDNYFSWIYGMNTSVFLLARCMIHLQYEPFIQEVEKSYYVKNFVNTCALTTNEQDYGTFFKKITDHAENLLM
;
A
#
# COMPACT_ATOMS: atom_id res chain seq x y z
N MET A 1 -68.13 -27.42 2.19
CA MET A 1 -67.65 -26.38 1.23
C MET A 1 -66.85 -25.38 2.04
N GLN A 2 -65.55 -25.22 1.73
CA GLN A 2 -64.59 -24.18 2.21
C GLN A 2 -64.35 -24.10 3.74
N ASN A 3 -63.26 -24.61 4.34
CA ASN A 3 -61.80 -24.44 4.16
C ASN A 3 -61.24 -23.07 4.60
N LYS A 4 -60.33 -23.12 5.60
CA LYS A 4 -59.25 -22.15 5.94
C LYS A 4 -59.67 -20.91 6.77
N LEU A 5 -58.86 -20.29 7.63
CA LEU A 5 -57.44 -20.36 7.93
C LEU A 5 -57.18 -19.71 9.30
N PHE A 6 -56.20 -20.24 10.04
CA PHE A 6 -55.59 -19.65 11.24
C PHE A 6 -54.80 -18.38 10.86
N PHE A 7 -54.87 -17.29 11.63
CA PHE A 7 -53.81 -16.27 11.66
C PHE A 7 -53.69 -15.65 13.05
N ILE A 8 -52.53 -15.90 13.68
CA ILE A 8 -52.07 -15.38 14.96
C ILE A 8 -51.56 -13.95 14.74
N PHE A 9 -51.99 -13.02 15.58
CA PHE A 9 -51.44 -11.66 15.67
C PHE A 9 -50.00 -11.72 16.17
N PHE A 10 -49.03 -11.40 15.31
CA PHE A 10 -47.64 -11.16 15.72
C PHE A 10 -47.48 -9.67 16.00
N THR A 11 -47.13 -9.35 17.25
CA THR A 11 -46.89 -8.00 17.75
C THR A 11 -45.73 -7.35 17.00
N GLY A 12 -45.99 -6.21 16.36
CA GLY A 12 -44.98 -5.41 15.69
C GLY A 12 -44.00 -4.81 16.71
N ILE A 13 -42.76 -5.27 16.68
CA ILE A 13 -41.64 -4.60 17.33
C ILE A 13 -41.04 -3.65 16.31
N VAL A 14 -41.14 -2.36 16.61
CA VAL A 14 -40.37 -1.29 16.00
C VAL A 14 -38.92 -1.49 16.41
N PHE A 15 -38.03 -1.77 15.45
CA PHE A 15 -36.60 -1.51 15.61
C PHE A 15 -36.23 -0.35 14.68
N ILE A 16 -36.12 0.82 15.29
CA ILE A 16 -35.30 1.90 14.78
C ILE A 16 -33.87 1.54 15.12
N SER A 17 -33.00 1.45 14.13
CA SER A 17 -31.58 1.69 14.33
C SER A 17 -31.08 2.58 13.18
N PHE A 18 -31.09 3.88 13.46
CA PHE A 18 -30.05 4.78 12.98
C PHE A 18 -28.70 4.21 13.42
N SER A 19 -27.78 3.99 12.49
CA SER A 19 -26.40 4.45 12.63
C SER A 19 -25.65 4.20 11.32
N CYS A 20 -25.37 5.28 10.60
CA CYS A 20 -24.31 5.31 9.61
C CYS A 20 -22.99 5.41 10.39
N GLY A 21 -22.33 4.27 10.53
CA GLY A 21 -20.94 4.15 10.92
C GLY A 21 -20.50 2.79 10.39
N LYS A 22 -19.56 2.76 9.45
CA LYS A 22 -18.90 1.50 9.09
C LYS A 22 -18.17 1.05 10.37
N GLU A 23 -18.73 0.05 11.04
CA GLU A 23 -18.10 -0.58 12.19
C GLU A 23 -16.79 -1.22 11.71
N ASN A 24 -15.69 -0.99 12.43
CA ASN A 24 -14.42 -1.64 12.08
C ASN A 24 -14.60 -3.15 12.25
N ILE A 25 -14.48 -3.91 11.16
CA ILE A 25 -14.61 -5.37 11.20
C ILE A 25 -13.27 -5.92 11.67
N GLU A 26 -13.20 -6.35 12.93
CA GLU A 26 -12.07 -7.11 13.45
C GLU A 26 -12.27 -8.59 13.15
N LYS A 27 -11.40 -9.17 12.32
CA LYS A 27 -11.38 -10.61 12.05
C LYS A 27 -10.10 -11.21 12.61
N LYS A 28 -10.23 -12.11 13.58
CA LYS A 28 -9.12 -12.87 14.15
C LYS A 28 -8.93 -14.18 13.40
N MET A 29 -7.71 -14.45 12.95
CA MET A 29 -7.38 -15.67 12.21
C MET A 29 -5.94 -16.09 12.53
N ASN A 30 -5.71 -17.31 13.02
CA ASN A 30 -4.36 -17.86 13.27
C ASN A 30 -3.34 -16.84 13.82
N ASN A 31 -3.65 -16.22 14.97
CA ASN A 31 -2.86 -15.16 15.65
C ASN A 31 -2.72 -13.82 14.91
N CYS A 32 -3.30 -13.67 13.72
CA CYS A 32 -3.47 -12.42 13.01
C CYS A 32 -4.73 -11.68 13.48
N ILE A 33 -4.62 -10.37 13.67
CA ILE A 33 -5.77 -9.48 13.85
C ILE A 33 -5.86 -8.60 12.61
N CYS A 34 -6.95 -8.77 11.87
CA CYS A 34 -7.26 -7.96 10.71
C CYS A 34 -8.28 -6.92 11.07
N ILE A 35 -7.81 -5.68 11.08
CA ILE A 35 -8.62 -4.51 11.35
C ILE A 35 -8.79 -3.78 10.03
N SER A 36 -10.02 -3.54 9.61
CA SER A 36 -10.26 -2.56 8.55
C SER A 36 -9.73 -1.21 9.01
N PHE A 37 -8.79 -0.62 8.27
CA PHE A 37 -8.30 0.70 8.63
C PHE A 37 -9.47 1.69 8.61
N PRO A 38 -9.67 2.50 9.67
CA PRO A 38 -10.73 3.50 9.68
C PRO A 38 -10.46 4.49 8.56
N VAL A 39 -11.21 4.38 7.47
CA VAL A 39 -11.10 5.29 6.32
C VAL A 39 -11.54 6.68 6.77
N PRO A 40 -10.67 7.71 6.66
CA PRO A 40 -11.03 9.08 7.00
C PRO A 40 -12.32 9.52 6.28
N GLN A 41 -13.14 10.31 6.97
CA GLN A 41 -14.45 10.71 6.43
C GLN A 41 -14.33 11.56 5.16
N ASP A 42 -13.23 12.30 5.04
CA ASP A 42 -12.94 13.19 3.92
C ASP A 42 -12.15 12.50 2.78
N THR A 43 -11.94 11.18 2.84
CA THR A 43 -11.40 10.40 1.73
C THR A 43 -12.28 10.58 0.49
N TYR A 44 -11.65 10.91 -0.64
CA TYR A 44 -12.34 11.11 -1.89
C TYR A 44 -12.72 9.77 -2.52
N ILE A 45 -13.99 9.65 -2.91
CA ILE A 45 -14.49 8.48 -3.64
C ILE A 45 -14.51 8.83 -5.13
N TYR A 46 -13.68 8.13 -5.91
CA TYR A 46 -13.62 8.37 -7.35
C TYR A 46 -14.96 8.03 -8.02
N PRO A 47 -15.52 8.94 -8.82
CA PRO A 47 -16.86 8.77 -9.40
C PRO A 47 -16.90 7.74 -10.53
N VAL A 48 -15.74 7.38 -11.10
CA VAL A 48 -15.63 6.44 -12.21
C VAL A 48 -14.48 5.47 -11.94
N ARG A 49 -14.73 4.16 -12.09
CA ARG A 49 -13.78 3.07 -11.83
C ARG A 49 -13.81 2.01 -12.94
N PRO A 50 -12.74 1.21 -13.10
CA PRO A 50 -12.77 0.03 -13.95
C PRO A 50 -13.99 -0.85 -13.67
N GLY A 51 -14.77 -1.14 -14.72
CA GLY A 51 -16.02 -1.89 -14.65
C GLY A 51 -17.29 -1.03 -14.78
N ASP A 52 -17.21 0.28 -14.53
CA ASP A 52 -18.35 1.18 -14.72
C ASP A 52 -18.67 1.41 -16.19
N ALA A 53 -19.95 1.67 -16.50
CA ALA A 53 -20.38 2.01 -17.86
C ALA A 53 -19.66 3.26 -18.39
N GLU A 54 -19.48 4.27 -17.53
CA GLU A 54 -18.77 5.51 -17.86
C GLU A 54 -17.28 5.28 -18.11
N TRP A 55 -16.64 4.33 -17.41
CA TRP A 55 -15.24 3.99 -17.61
C TRP A 55 -14.98 3.43 -19.01
N ASN A 56 -15.91 2.60 -19.51
CA ASN A 56 -15.82 2.00 -20.84
C ASN A 56 -15.95 3.03 -21.97
N LEU A 57 -16.43 4.24 -21.69
CA LEU A 57 -16.47 5.35 -22.64
C LEU A 57 -15.11 6.09 -22.74
N LEU A 58 -14.20 5.89 -21.78
CA LEU A 58 -12.87 6.51 -21.77
C LEU A 58 -11.95 5.73 -22.72
N THR A 59 -11.71 6.29 -23.91
CA THR A 59 -11.10 5.56 -25.04
C THR A 59 -9.58 5.48 -24.98
N ASP A 60 -8.93 6.27 -24.12
CA ASP A 60 -7.48 6.31 -24.00
C ASP A 60 -7.01 6.59 -22.56
N GLY A 61 -5.72 6.37 -22.30
CA GLY A 61 -5.13 6.54 -20.98
C GLY A 61 -5.18 7.99 -20.46
N TYR A 62 -5.13 8.99 -21.35
CA TYR A 62 -5.22 10.39 -20.95
C TYR A 62 -6.61 10.73 -20.42
N GLN A 63 -7.67 10.24 -21.06
CA GLN A 63 -9.05 10.40 -20.58
C GLN A 63 -9.25 9.74 -19.22
N ARG A 64 -8.69 8.55 -19.00
CA ARG A 64 -8.76 7.86 -17.70
C ARG A 64 -8.02 8.64 -16.60
N ILE A 65 -6.79 9.09 -16.88
CA ILE A 65 -6.03 9.92 -15.93
C ILE A 65 -6.80 11.18 -15.59
N LYS A 66 -7.41 11.85 -16.57
CA LYS A 66 -8.19 13.07 -16.36
C LYS A 66 -9.46 12.82 -15.53
N ALA A 67 -10.15 11.70 -15.75
CA ALA A 67 -11.33 11.31 -14.99
C ALA A 67 -11.00 10.99 -13.50
N CYS A 68 -9.76 10.63 -13.20
CA CYS A 68 -9.29 10.32 -11.86
C CYS A 68 -8.56 11.49 -11.16
N GLN A 69 -8.64 12.72 -11.67
CA GLN A 69 -8.05 13.87 -10.95
C GLN A 69 -9.00 14.39 -9.87
N LEU A 70 -8.46 14.76 -8.71
CA LEU A 70 -9.22 15.46 -7.68
C LEU A 70 -9.53 16.90 -8.10
N PRO A 71 -10.66 17.48 -7.69
CA PRO A 71 -10.88 18.91 -7.81
C PRO A 71 -9.85 19.72 -6.99
N ASP A 72 -9.31 20.81 -7.56
CA ASP A 72 -8.31 21.67 -6.89
C ASP A 72 -8.77 22.21 -5.54
N SER A 73 -10.07 22.49 -5.39
CA SER A 73 -10.65 22.94 -4.13
C SER A 73 -10.55 21.87 -3.04
N LEU A 74 -10.68 20.59 -3.41
CA LEU A 74 -10.60 19.48 -2.47
C LEU A 74 -9.16 19.17 -2.07
N LEU A 75 -8.20 19.23 -3.02
CA LEU A 75 -6.77 18.96 -2.74
C LEU A 75 -6.24 19.78 -1.57
N LYS A 76 -6.71 21.02 -1.43
CA LYS A 76 -6.28 21.96 -0.38
C LYS A 76 -6.99 21.80 0.96
N THR A 77 -8.12 21.09 0.99
CA THR A 77 -8.96 20.97 2.20
C THR A 77 -9.00 19.57 2.76
N ILE A 78 -8.74 18.55 1.94
CA ILE A 78 -8.66 17.16 2.40
C ILE A 78 -7.50 17.02 3.40
N SER A 79 -7.73 16.30 4.48
CA SER A 79 -6.71 15.97 5.49
C SER A 79 -5.61 15.08 4.88
N THR A 80 -4.43 15.04 5.51
CA THR A 80 -3.31 14.23 5.00
C THR A 80 -3.66 12.74 5.05
N SER A 81 -4.33 12.29 6.10
CA SER A 81 -4.83 10.91 6.18
C SER A 81 -5.87 10.62 5.10
N GLY A 82 -6.83 11.53 4.86
CA GLY A 82 -7.82 11.39 3.79
C GLY A 82 -7.17 11.37 2.40
N LEU A 83 -6.13 12.17 2.19
CA LEU A 83 -5.37 12.19 0.94
C LEU A 83 -4.59 10.88 0.74
N ILE A 84 -3.97 10.34 1.79
CA ILE A 84 -3.27 9.05 1.73
C ILE A 84 -4.23 7.94 1.28
N GLU A 85 -5.39 7.78 1.92
CA GLU A 85 -6.36 6.76 1.48
C GLU A 85 -6.89 7.04 0.08
N THR A 86 -7.05 8.32 -0.30
CA THR A 86 -7.46 8.71 -1.66
C THR A 86 -6.41 8.30 -2.70
N CYS A 87 -5.12 8.45 -2.41
CA CYS A 87 -4.04 8.04 -3.29
C CYS A 87 -4.00 6.52 -3.46
N ILE A 88 -4.20 5.77 -2.37
CA ILE A 88 -4.15 4.30 -2.37
C ILE A 88 -5.36 3.69 -3.08
N ASP A 89 -6.54 4.32 -2.95
CA ASP A 89 -7.77 3.90 -3.62
C ASP A 89 -7.90 4.47 -5.06
N HIS A 90 -6.79 4.95 -5.64
CA HIS A 90 -6.77 5.54 -6.97
C HIS A 90 -7.05 4.48 -8.06
N PRO A 91 -8.05 4.66 -8.95
CA PRO A 91 -8.50 3.59 -9.86
C PRO A 91 -7.46 3.07 -10.87
N LEU A 92 -6.43 3.85 -11.13
CA LEU A 92 -5.32 3.52 -12.04
C LEU A 92 -4.01 3.19 -11.32
N LEU A 93 -4.02 3.03 -9.99
CA LEU A 93 -2.78 2.87 -9.21
C LEU A 93 -2.01 1.63 -9.69
N PHE A 94 -2.66 0.48 -9.70
CA PHE A 94 -2.09 -0.75 -10.22
C PHE A 94 -1.58 -0.60 -11.67
N GLU A 95 -2.43 -0.11 -12.59
CA GLU A 95 -2.08 -0.03 -14.02
C GLU A 95 -0.83 0.80 -14.28
N LEU A 96 -0.64 1.93 -13.58
CA LEU A 96 0.49 2.82 -13.85
C LEU A 96 1.80 2.34 -13.21
N ILE A 97 1.80 1.82 -11.98
CA ILE A 97 3.03 1.31 -11.34
C ILE A 97 3.64 0.16 -12.14
N PHE A 98 2.81 -0.63 -12.84
CA PHE A 98 3.30 -1.80 -13.59
C PHE A 98 3.47 -1.55 -15.10
N SER A 99 3.20 -0.34 -15.58
CA SER A 99 3.30 0.02 -17.00
C SER A 99 4.74 0.13 -17.55
N ASP A 100 5.75 0.30 -16.68
CA ASP A 100 7.14 0.60 -17.07
C ASP A 100 8.17 -0.46 -16.62
N LEU A 101 7.72 -1.69 -16.39
CA LEU A 101 8.58 -2.82 -16.00
C LEU A 101 9.71 -3.12 -17.00
N GLN A 102 9.63 -2.63 -18.25
CA GLN A 102 10.64 -2.87 -19.28
C GLN A 102 11.75 -1.82 -19.38
N GLY A 103 11.64 -0.67 -18.70
CA GLY A 103 12.57 0.46 -18.90
C GLY A 103 13.39 0.89 -17.68
N GLY A 104 12.83 0.84 -16.46
CA GLY A 104 13.45 1.45 -15.28
C GLY A 104 13.02 0.90 -13.92
N GLY A 105 12.36 -0.26 -13.89
CA GLY A 105 11.86 -0.90 -12.67
C GLY A 105 10.68 -0.18 -12.02
N LEU A 106 10.24 -0.67 -10.86
CA LEU A 106 9.09 -0.12 -10.13
C LEU A 106 9.34 1.32 -9.65
N GLN A 107 10.60 1.68 -9.40
CA GLN A 107 10.96 3.05 -8.98
C GLN A 107 10.58 4.07 -10.05
N THR A 108 11.02 3.87 -11.29
CA THR A 108 10.70 4.78 -12.41
C THR A 108 9.20 4.86 -12.67
N ALA A 109 8.50 3.73 -12.56
CA ALA A 109 7.06 3.69 -12.73
C ALA A 109 6.32 4.48 -11.63
N THR A 110 6.78 4.37 -10.39
CA THR A 110 6.24 5.11 -9.24
C THR A 110 6.47 6.62 -9.40
N GLU A 111 7.65 7.05 -9.86
CA GLU A 111 7.93 8.46 -10.13
C GLU A 111 7.04 9.04 -11.25
N LYS A 112 6.79 8.26 -12.31
CA LYS A 112 5.87 8.65 -13.39
C LYS A 112 4.44 8.80 -12.88
N MET A 113 4.02 7.90 -12.02
CA MET A 113 2.70 7.94 -11.39
C MET A 113 2.53 9.16 -10.49
N ILE A 114 3.50 9.46 -9.62
CA ILE A 114 3.46 10.63 -8.73
C ILE A 114 3.23 11.91 -9.54
N LYS A 115 3.87 12.03 -10.70
CA LYS A 115 3.71 13.17 -11.63
C LYS A 115 2.38 13.19 -12.39
N SER A 116 1.69 12.06 -12.48
CA SER A 116 0.47 11.89 -13.28
C SER A 116 -0.82 12.06 -12.46
N PHE A 117 -0.76 11.80 -11.15
CA PHE A 117 -1.91 11.88 -10.26
C PHE A 117 -1.77 13.06 -9.30
N ASN A 118 -2.68 14.03 -9.39
CA ASN A 118 -2.61 15.23 -8.57
C ASN A 118 -2.72 14.95 -7.07
N CYS A 119 -3.37 13.85 -6.65
CA CYS A 119 -3.39 13.44 -5.25
C CYS A 119 -1.98 13.05 -4.74
N LEU A 120 -1.20 12.32 -5.53
CA LEU A 120 0.17 11.95 -5.18
C LEU A 120 1.11 13.14 -5.27
N THR A 121 0.97 13.98 -6.30
CA THR A 121 1.73 15.25 -6.38
C THR A 121 1.47 16.13 -5.16
N GLU A 122 0.21 16.32 -4.77
CA GLU A 122 -0.13 17.07 -3.56
C GLU A 122 0.43 16.41 -2.30
N LEU A 123 0.37 15.07 -2.21
CA LEU A 123 0.89 14.34 -1.06
C LEU A 123 2.40 14.56 -0.88
N THR A 124 3.19 14.62 -1.96
CA THR A 124 4.64 14.90 -1.87
C THR A 124 4.96 16.29 -1.34
N GLU A 125 4.03 17.25 -1.44
CA GLU A 125 4.21 18.61 -0.93
C GLU A 125 3.82 18.75 0.56
N ARG A 126 3.14 17.75 1.13
CA ARG A 126 2.68 17.78 2.52
C ARG A 126 3.80 17.39 3.47
N LYS A 127 4.07 18.27 4.44
CA LYS A 127 5.14 18.11 5.44
C LYS A 127 4.89 17.03 6.49
N ASP A 128 3.65 16.60 6.62
CA ASP A 128 3.21 15.56 7.55
C ASP A 128 2.90 14.22 6.84
N ALA A 129 3.18 14.13 5.53
CA ALA A 129 2.89 12.93 4.75
C ALA A 129 3.68 11.71 5.20
N GLY A 130 4.98 11.87 5.48
CA GLY A 130 5.83 10.77 5.97
C GLY A 130 5.30 10.17 7.27
N ALA A 131 4.95 11.01 8.25
CA ALA A 131 4.37 10.58 9.52
C ALA A 131 2.99 9.91 9.33
N GLY A 132 2.15 10.46 8.45
CA GLY A 132 0.86 9.87 8.09
C GLY A 132 1.00 8.50 7.42
N LEU A 133 1.96 8.35 6.51
CA LEU A 133 2.28 7.07 5.89
C LEU A 133 2.81 6.08 6.94
N LEU A 134 3.69 6.49 7.84
CA LEU A 134 4.15 5.63 8.93
C LEU A 134 2.98 5.13 9.79
N GLN A 135 2.08 6.03 10.19
CA GLN A 135 0.90 5.68 10.98
C GLN A 135 0.04 4.64 10.25
N ARG A 136 -0.23 4.85 8.97
CA ARG A 136 -1.03 3.92 8.16
C ARG A 136 -0.32 2.59 7.90
N TYR A 137 1.00 2.56 7.71
CA TYR A 137 1.74 1.32 7.51
C TYR A 137 1.81 0.46 8.78
N THR A 138 1.88 1.08 9.98
CA THR A 138 2.00 0.33 11.25
C THR A 138 0.83 -0.61 11.53
N VAL A 139 -0.36 -0.29 11.03
CA VAL A 139 -1.57 -1.12 11.21
C VAL A 139 -1.81 -2.09 10.05
N MET A 140 -0.99 -2.04 9.00
CA MET A 140 -1.02 -3.02 7.92
C MET A 140 -0.44 -4.35 8.40
N ASN A 141 -1.15 -5.44 8.14
CA ASN A 141 -0.66 -6.79 8.41
C ASN A 141 -0.88 -7.76 7.22
N PRO A 142 0.20 -8.33 6.62
CA PRO A 142 0.09 -9.21 5.45
C PRO A 142 -0.83 -10.42 5.62
N CYS A 143 -0.97 -10.94 6.84
CA CYS A 143 -1.86 -12.07 7.13
C CYS A 143 -3.35 -11.77 6.86
N CYS A 144 -3.71 -10.50 6.64
CA CYS A 144 -5.07 -10.11 6.27
C CYS A 144 -5.45 -10.41 4.83
N VAL A 145 -4.51 -10.91 4.02
CA VAL A 145 -4.80 -11.41 2.68
C VAL A 145 -5.83 -12.55 2.67
N GLU A 146 -5.88 -13.36 3.73
CA GLU A 146 -6.84 -14.45 3.90
C GLU A 146 -8.11 -14.01 4.65
N SER A 147 -8.23 -12.74 5.03
CA SER A 147 -9.37 -12.24 5.83
C SER A 147 -10.69 -12.28 5.07
N GLY A 148 -10.66 -12.30 3.73
CA GLY A 148 -11.83 -12.18 2.88
C GLY A 148 -12.46 -10.79 2.86
N LEU A 149 -11.77 -9.76 3.38
CA LEU A 149 -12.19 -8.36 3.31
C LEU A 149 -12.00 -7.76 1.90
N SER A 150 -11.08 -8.33 1.11
CA SER A 150 -10.79 -7.95 -0.27
C SER A 150 -10.29 -9.17 -1.04
N GLU A 151 -10.27 -9.08 -2.37
CA GLU A 151 -9.66 -10.13 -3.19
C GLU A 151 -8.16 -10.26 -2.86
N PRO A 152 -7.61 -11.48 -2.69
CA PRO A 152 -6.23 -11.67 -2.25
C PRO A 152 -5.18 -11.00 -3.13
N GLY A 153 -5.39 -11.02 -4.45
CA GLY A 153 -4.49 -10.36 -5.41
C GLY A 153 -4.50 -8.84 -5.28
N GLU A 154 -5.68 -8.24 -5.16
CA GLU A 154 -5.84 -6.80 -4.92
C GLU A 154 -5.20 -6.38 -3.60
N PHE A 155 -5.41 -7.17 -2.54
CA PHE A 155 -4.75 -6.97 -1.26
C PHE A 155 -3.22 -6.98 -1.38
N ALA A 156 -2.65 -8.00 -2.02
CA ALA A 156 -1.21 -8.12 -2.18
C ALA A 156 -0.61 -6.98 -3.02
N ASN A 157 -1.31 -6.55 -4.08
CA ASN A 157 -0.91 -5.42 -4.89
C ASN A 157 -0.91 -4.12 -4.09
N SER A 158 -1.94 -3.88 -3.27
CA SER A 158 -2.03 -2.66 -2.44
C SER A 158 -0.85 -2.50 -1.49
N TYR A 159 -0.26 -3.59 -0.98
CA TYR A 159 0.98 -3.52 -0.19
C TYR A 159 2.17 -3.03 -1.02
N SER A 160 2.31 -3.61 -2.21
CA SER A 160 3.43 -3.29 -3.10
C SER A 160 3.36 -1.84 -3.55
N GLU A 161 2.15 -1.37 -3.90
CA GLU A 161 1.88 0.01 -4.27
C GLU A 161 2.18 0.97 -3.13
N TYR A 162 1.68 0.65 -1.94
CA TYR A 162 1.90 1.45 -0.73
C TYR A 162 3.39 1.57 -0.39
N GLU A 163 4.11 0.46 -0.35
CA GLU A 163 5.54 0.44 -0.01
C GLU A 163 6.38 1.19 -1.04
N MET A 164 6.03 1.10 -2.32
CA MET A 164 6.70 1.87 -3.36
C MET A 164 6.46 3.38 -3.23
N ILE A 165 5.24 3.80 -2.89
CA ILE A 165 4.96 5.21 -2.57
C ILE A 165 5.76 5.64 -1.35
N PHE A 166 5.77 4.85 -0.27
CA PHE A 166 6.42 5.25 0.97
C PHE A 166 7.97 5.27 0.86
N ALA A 167 8.55 4.46 -0.02
CA ALA A 167 9.99 4.38 -0.23
C ALA A 167 10.62 5.62 -0.94
N GLN A 168 9.80 6.59 -1.35
CA GLN A 168 10.29 7.80 -2.02
C GLN A 168 11.00 8.75 -1.05
N GLU A 169 12.05 9.43 -1.52
CA GLU A 169 12.93 10.28 -0.70
C GLU A 169 12.15 11.36 0.03
N CYS A 170 11.22 12.01 -0.66
CA CYS A 170 10.42 13.11 -0.12
C CYS A 170 9.59 12.71 1.11
N PHE A 171 9.29 11.42 1.32
CA PHE A 171 8.59 10.95 2.52
C PHE A 171 9.56 10.47 3.59
N LEU A 172 10.62 9.77 3.21
CA LEU A 172 11.64 9.29 4.15
C LEU A 172 12.41 10.44 4.80
N GLU A 173 12.67 11.52 4.06
CA GLU A 173 13.33 12.73 4.57
C GLU A 173 12.49 13.50 5.61
N GLN A 174 11.18 13.23 5.70
CA GLN A 174 10.31 13.83 6.71
C GLN A 174 10.38 13.10 8.05
N LEU A 175 10.86 11.86 8.06
CA LEU A 175 10.91 11.03 9.26
C LEU A 175 12.18 11.34 10.06
N ASN A 176 12.03 11.45 11.37
CA ASN A 176 13.18 11.50 12.27
C ASN A 176 13.79 10.10 12.46
N GLN A 177 14.93 10.02 13.17
CA GLN A 177 15.64 8.76 13.37
C GLN A 177 14.81 7.68 14.07
N GLU A 178 14.01 8.04 15.09
CA GLU A 178 13.13 7.09 15.78
C GLU A 178 12.03 6.57 14.85
N GLU A 179 11.45 7.45 14.05
CA GLU A 179 10.43 7.10 13.06
C GLU A 179 10.98 6.21 11.94
N LEU A 180 12.20 6.47 11.47
CA LEU A 180 12.90 5.62 10.50
C LEU A 180 13.23 4.23 11.07
N VAL A 181 13.66 4.14 12.33
CA VAL A 181 13.88 2.85 13.00
C VAL A 181 12.55 2.09 13.13
N LYS A 182 11.48 2.77 13.54
CA LYS A 182 10.14 2.17 13.60
C LYS A 182 9.64 1.68 12.23
N LEU A 183 9.92 2.44 11.17
CA LEU A 183 9.63 2.02 9.81
C LEU A 183 10.44 0.78 9.43
N LEU A 184 11.74 0.76 9.72
CA LEU A 184 12.62 -0.39 9.48
C LEU A 184 12.11 -1.65 10.19
N GLU A 185 11.81 -1.56 11.50
CA GLU A 185 11.23 -2.65 12.29
C GLU A 185 9.93 -3.16 11.66
N LYS A 186 9.02 -2.24 11.30
CA LYS A 186 7.73 -2.60 10.73
C LYS A 186 7.87 -3.23 9.34
N SER A 187 8.78 -2.74 8.51
CA SER A 187 9.04 -3.30 7.17
C SER A 187 9.67 -4.69 7.27
N LEU A 188 10.53 -4.93 8.27
CA LEU A 188 11.12 -6.25 8.51
C LEU A 188 10.07 -7.25 9.00
N ASP A 189 9.22 -6.86 9.95
CA ASP A 189 8.05 -7.65 10.37
C ASP A 189 7.13 -7.94 9.18
N THR A 190 6.84 -6.93 8.35
CA THR A 190 6.02 -7.09 7.14
C THR A 190 6.62 -8.10 6.18
N TYR A 191 7.92 -8.01 5.88
CA TYR A 191 8.62 -8.99 5.04
C TYR A 191 8.51 -10.41 5.63
N ASN A 192 8.83 -10.57 6.91
CA ASN A 192 8.80 -11.86 7.59
C ASN A 192 7.38 -12.46 7.64
N ASN A 193 6.34 -11.63 7.69
CA ASN A 193 4.97 -12.10 7.55
C ASN A 193 4.64 -12.46 6.10
N LYS A 194 5.01 -11.65 5.10
CA LYS A 194 4.80 -11.98 3.68
C LYS A 194 5.43 -13.32 3.29
N VAL A 195 6.60 -13.66 3.83
CA VAL A 195 7.26 -14.98 3.63
C VAL A 195 6.39 -16.15 4.07
N LYS A 196 5.56 -15.99 5.12
CA LYS A 196 4.63 -17.03 5.59
C LYS A 196 3.41 -17.21 4.68
N TYR A 197 3.15 -16.24 3.81
CA TYR A 197 2.02 -16.15 2.87
C TYR A 197 2.53 -15.99 1.43
N ASP A 198 3.61 -16.70 1.09
CA ASP A 198 4.33 -16.58 -0.19
C ASP A 198 3.50 -16.97 -1.42
N ASN A 199 2.44 -17.75 -1.22
CA ASN A 199 1.42 -18.06 -2.22
C ASN A 199 0.62 -16.83 -2.67
N TYR A 200 0.61 -15.76 -1.87
CA TYR A 200 0.00 -14.47 -2.20
C TYR A 200 1.03 -13.38 -2.49
N PHE A 201 2.15 -13.38 -1.77
CA PHE A 201 3.21 -12.38 -1.90
C PHE A 201 4.42 -12.99 -2.60
N SER A 202 4.50 -12.84 -3.92
CA SER A 202 5.61 -13.40 -4.68
C SER A 202 6.93 -12.66 -4.41
N TRP A 203 8.05 -13.33 -4.70
CA TRP A 203 9.39 -12.73 -4.63
C TRP A 203 9.54 -11.48 -5.49
N ILE A 204 8.99 -11.52 -6.71
CA ILE A 204 9.14 -10.47 -7.72
C ILE A 204 8.12 -9.35 -7.52
N TYR A 205 6.93 -9.68 -6.99
CA TYR A 205 5.80 -8.78 -6.84
C TYR A 205 5.13 -9.04 -5.50
N GLY A 206 5.74 -8.51 -4.44
CA GLY A 206 5.22 -8.62 -3.07
C GLY A 206 6.31 -8.46 -2.02
N MET A 207 7.33 -9.33 -2.04
CA MET A 207 8.41 -9.28 -1.05
C MET A 207 9.47 -8.23 -1.38
N ASN A 208 9.77 -8.02 -2.67
CA ASN A 208 10.75 -7.05 -3.14
C ASN A 208 10.48 -5.62 -2.65
N THR A 209 9.23 -5.18 -2.60
CA THR A 209 8.88 -3.82 -2.17
C THR A 209 9.14 -3.59 -0.68
N SER A 210 8.92 -4.61 0.18
CA SER A 210 9.28 -4.53 1.61
C SER A 210 10.80 -4.47 1.79
N VAL A 211 11.55 -5.29 1.03
CA VAL A 211 13.02 -5.31 1.07
C VAL A 211 13.61 -4.01 0.51
N PHE A 212 12.97 -3.43 -0.50
CA PHE A 212 13.33 -2.12 -1.05
C PHE A 212 13.14 -1.03 0.00
N LEU A 213 11.99 -1.00 0.68
CA LEU A 213 11.72 -0.04 1.75
C LEU A 213 12.73 -0.18 2.91
N LEU A 214 13.09 -1.42 3.30
CA LEU A 214 14.17 -1.68 4.28
C LEU A 214 15.50 -1.08 3.84
N ALA A 215 15.90 -1.34 2.59
CA ALA A 215 17.14 -0.82 2.04
C ALA A 215 17.18 0.71 2.05
N ARG A 216 16.07 1.36 1.67
CA ARG A 216 15.95 2.82 1.70
C ARG A 216 16.02 3.35 3.13
N CYS A 217 15.35 2.71 4.09
CA CYS A 217 15.47 3.09 5.51
C CYS A 217 16.91 3.03 6.02
N MET A 218 17.65 1.94 5.73
CA MET A 218 19.06 1.81 6.14
C MET A 218 19.96 2.88 5.52
N ILE A 219 19.70 3.29 4.28
CA ILE A 219 20.41 4.40 3.62
C ILE A 219 20.12 5.74 4.34
N HIS A 220 18.84 6.03 4.61
CA HIS A 220 18.45 7.26 5.32
C HIS A 220 18.95 7.29 6.77
N LEU A 221 19.07 6.13 7.42
CA LEU A 221 19.70 5.97 8.74
C LEU A 221 21.23 6.06 8.70
N GLN A 222 21.84 6.19 7.52
CA GLN A 222 23.29 6.23 7.33
C GLN A 222 24.01 5.00 7.91
N TYR A 223 23.40 3.81 7.78
CA TYR A 223 23.96 2.57 8.33
C TYR A 223 25.15 2.06 7.48
N GLU A 224 26.35 2.38 7.94
CA GLU A 224 27.63 2.13 7.25
C GLU A 224 27.81 0.71 6.69
N PRO A 225 27.53 -0.39 7.43
CA PRO A 225 27.66 -1.74 6.89
C PRO A 225 26.82 -1.98 5.64
N PHE A 226 25.61 -1.42 5.58
CA PHE A 226 24.74 -1.57 4.41
C PHE A 226 25.17 -0.63 3.26
N ILE A 227 25.57 0.60 3.56
CA ILE A 227 26.12 1.53 2.55
C ILE A 227 27.32 0.89 1.84
N GLN A 228 28.22 0.25 2.58
CA GLN A 228 29.35 -0.47 2.00
C GLN A 228 28.93 -1.66 1.12
N GLU A 229 27.86 -2.38 1.47
CA GLU A 229 27.32 -3.46 0.62
C GLU A 229 26.75 -2.88 -0.69
N VAL A 230 26.04 -1.75 -0.62
CA VAL A 230 25.53 -1.02 -1.81
C VAL A 230 26.69 -0.59 -2.71
N GLU A 231 27.80 -0.12 -2.16
CA GLU A 231 28.96 0.29 -2.95
C GLU A 231 29.69 -0.88 -3.62
N LYS A 232 29.77 -2.03 -2.93
CA LYS A 232 30.52 -3.22 -3.40
C LYS A 232 29.72 -4.09 -4.37
N SER A 233 28.39 -4.14 -4.21
CA SER A 233 27.53 -5.07 -4.93
C SER A 233 26.69 -4.35 -6.00
N TYR A 234 27.01 -4.61 -7.27
CA TYR A 234 26.23 -4.09 -8.41
C TYR A 234 24.73 -4.42 -8.27
N TYR A 235 24.39 -5.64 -7.83
CA TYR A 235 23.00 -6.08 -7.72
C TYR A 235 22.25 -5.36 -6.60
N VAL A 236 22.89 -5.18 -5.43
CA VAL A 236 22.29 -4.42 -4.33
C VAL A 236 22.11 -2.96 -4.73
N LYS A 237 23.12 -2.36 -5.37
CA LYS A 237 23.03 -1.00 -5.93
C LYS A 237 21.91 -0.84 -6.94
N ASN A 238 21.81 -1.76 -7.90
CA ASN A 238 20.73 -1.72 -8.89
C ASN A 238 19.37 -1.83 -8.22
N PHE A 239 19.21 -2.75 -7.28
CA PHE A 239 17.97 -2.94 -6.54
C PHE A 239 17.57 -1.69 -5.76
N VAL A 240 18.50 -1.05 -5.04
CA VAL A 240 18.25 0.20 -4.30
C VAL A 240 17.85 1.38 -5.19
N ASN A 241 18.24 1.37 -6.46
CA ASN A 241 17.91 2.44 -7.42
C ASN A 241 16.64 2.16 -8.22
N THR A 242 16.21 0.91 -8.36
CA THR A 242 15.18 0.54 -9.34
C THR A 242 14.05 -0.32 -8.77
N CYS A 243 14.26 -0.93 -7.59
CA CYS A 243 13.48 -2.04 -7.05
C CYS A 243 13.44 -3.29 -7.98
N ALA A 244 14.30 -3.33 -9.02
CA ALA A 244 14.35 -4.43 -9.96
C ALA A 244 15.32 -5.52 -9.49
N LEU A 245 14.85 -6.76 -9.57
CA LEU A 245 15.65 -7.95 -9.31
C LEU A 245 16.43 -8.30 -10.57
N THR A 246 17.57 -7.64 -10.77
CA THR A 246 18.55 -8.07 -11.76
C THR A 246 19.59 -8.88 -11.00
N THR A 247 19.45 -10.20 -10.90
CA THR A 247 20.43 -11.04 -10.19
C THR A 247 21.07 -12.03 -11.17
N ASN A 248 22.36 -12.33 -11.00
CA ASN A 248 22.94 -13.56 -11.56
C ASN A 248 22.60 -14.78 -10.69
N GLU A 249 22.26 -14.54 -9.42
CA GLU A 249 21.77 -15.55 -8.49
C GLU A 249 20.39 -16.00 -8.96
N GLN A 250 20.25 -17.29 -9.23
CA GLN A 250 18.96 -17.92 -9.51
C GLN A 250 18.06 -18.00 -8.25
N ASP A 251 18.47 -17.42 -7.13
CA ASP A 251 17.79 -17.50 -5.84
C ASP A 251 17.57 -16.10 -5.21
N TYR A 252 16.36 -15.56 -5.42
CA TYR A 252 15.92 -14.30 -4.80
C TYR A 252 15.87 -14.36 -3.27
N GLY A 253 15.71 -15.56 -2.69
CA GLY A 253 15.67 -15.74 -1.24
C GLY A 253 17.00 -15.40 -0.59
N THR A 254 18.11 -15.88 -1.17
CA THR A 254 19.46 -15.54 -0.71
C THR A 254 19.75 -14.04 -0.84
N PHE A 255 19.35 -13.44 -1.97
CA PHE A 255 19.51 -12.00 -2.18
C PHE A 255 18.75 -11.17 -1.15
N PHE A 256 17.47 -11.48 -0.88
CA PHE A 256 16.69 -10.78 0.14
C PHE A 256 17.23 -11.01 1.54
N LYS A 257 17.63 -12.25 1.86
CA LYS A 257 18.23 -12.57 3.14
C LYS A 257 19.44 -11.68 3.43
N LYS A 258 20.30 -11.43 2.43
CA LYS A 258 21.44 -10.54 2.60
C LYS A 258 21.02 -9.14 3.07
N ILE A 259 20.00 -8.55 2.47
CA ILE A 259 19.51 -7.21 2.83
C ILE A 259 18.82 -7.24 4.19
N THR A 260 17.99 -8.25 4.47
CA THR A 260 17.29 -8.37 5.76
C THR A 260 18.24 -8.64 6.92
N ASP A 261 19.33 -9.39 6.70
CA ASP A 261 20.37 -9.60 7.72
C ASP A 261 21.01 -8.26 8.12
N HIS A 262 21.21 -7.32 7.19
CA HIS A 262 21.68 -5.97 7.55
C HIS A 262 20.67 -5.22 8.41
N ALA A 263 19.38 -5.32 8.10
CA ALA A 263 18.32 -4.68 8.88
C ALA A 263 18.22 -5.28 10.29
N GLU A 264 18.28 -6.61 10.41
CA GLU A 264 18.32 -7.32 11.71
C GLU A 264 19.52 -6.88 12.54
N ASN A 265 20.71 -6.79 11.93
CA ASN A 265 21.92 -6.34 12.62
C ASN A 265 21.86 -4.88 13.07
N LEU A 266 21.16 -4.01 12.34
CA LEU A 266 20.95 -2.62 12.76
C LEU A 266 20.05 -2.53 14.00
N LEU A 267 19.08 -3.44 14.13
CA LEU A 267 18.09 -3.45 15.21
C LEU A 267 18.55 -4.16 16.49
N MET A 268 19.72 -4.82 16.48
CA MET A 268 20.33 -5.47 17.65
C MET A 268 21.17 -4.50 18.48
#